data_AF-A0A699WW88-F1
#
_entry.id   AF-A0A699WW88-F1
#
_cell.length_a   1.000
_cell.length_b   1.000
_cell.length_c   1.000
_cell.angle_alpha   90.00
_cell.angle_beta   90.00
_cell.angle_gamma   90.00
#
_symmetry.space_group_name_H-M   'P 1'
#
loop_
_entity.id
_entity.type
_entity.pdbx_description
1 polymer ?
#
loop_
_entity_poly.entity_id
_entity_poly.type
_entity_poly.pdbx_seq_one_letter_code
_entity_poly.pdbx_strand_id
1 'polypeptide(L)'
;DVYSKRRIIAVTELKIVEWHNYKHLEWISVRRDDDKIYKFKEGDFKRLRLQDIKDMLLLLVQGKLSNLTVEERFAFNVSLRMFTRSIVIQRRVEDLQLGVESYQKRLNLTKPDTYQHNLKRREAYTT
;
A
#
# COMPACT_ATOMS: atom_id res chain seq x y z
N ASP A 1 1.39 -17.62 11.52
CA ASP A 1 2.13 -16.51 10.90
C ASP A 1 1.24 -15.76 9.92
N VAL A 2 1.11 -14.44 10.05
CA VAL A 2 0.27 -13.57 9.20
C VAL A 2 0.78 -13.53 7.75
N TYR A 3 2.05 -13.90 7.56
CA TYR A 3 2.78 -13.84 6.28
C TYR A 3 2.81 -15.16 5.52
N SER A 4 1.84 -16.03 5.81
CA SER A 4 1.71 -17.35 5.19
C SER A 4 1.68 -17.25 3.66
N LYS A 5 2.41 -18.14 2.97
CA LYS A 5 2.44 -18.17 1.50
C LYS A 5 1.14 -18.64 0.85
N ARG A 6 0.19 -19.08 1.67
CA ARG A 6 -1.09 -19.68 1.33
C ARG A 6 -2.01 -18.74 0.55
N ARG A 7 -2.87 -19.31 -0.29
CA ARG A 7 -3.80 -18.53 -1.13
C ARG A 7 -4.95 -17.99 -0.29
N ILE A 8 -5.43 -16.78 -0.58
CA ILE A 8 -6.68 -16.30 0.00
C ILE A 8 -7.84 -16.93 -0.76
N ILE A 9 -8.79 -17.52 -0.04
CA ILE A 9 -9.92 -18.27 -0.62
C ILE A 9 -11.27 -17.60 -0.37
N ALA A 10 -11.37 -16.76 0.66
CA ALA A 10 -12.58 -16.00 0.95
C ALA A 10 -12.27 -14.73 1.75
N VAL A 11 -13.10 -13.70 1.60
CA VAL A 11 -13.17 -12.57 2.53
C VAL A 11 -14.29 -12.86 3.51
N THR A 12 -14.02 -12.89 4.81
CA THR A 12 -15.02 -13.25 5.82
C THR A 12 -15.78 -12.03 6.34
N GLU A 13 -15.08 -10.94 6.56
CA GLU A 13 -15.63 -9.71 7.13
C GLU A 13 -14.72 -8.53 6.77
N LEU A 14 -15.26 -7.32 6.73
CA LEU A 14 -14.49 -6.10 6.60
C LEU A 14 -15.15 -4.97 7.37
N LYS A 15 -14.37 -3.92 7.66
CA LYS A 15 -14.90 -2.67 8.20
C LYS A 15 -14.52 -1.52 7.31
N ILE A 16 -15.54 -0.81 6.85
CA ILE A 16 -15.40 0.43 6.11
C ILE A 16 -15.81 1.58 7.02
N VAL A 17 -15.02 2.64 7.03
CA VAL A 17 -15.30 3.87 7.75
C VAL A 17 -15.37 5.00 6.74
N GLU A 18 -16.31 5.92 6.94
CA GLU A 18 -16.38 7.14 6.15
C GLU A 18 -15.45 8.18 6.76
N TRP A 19 -14.52 8.69 5.95
CA TRP A 19 -13.59 9.76 6.32
C TRP A 19 -13.56 10.79 5.19
N HIS A 20 -13.77 12.07 5.52
CA HIS A 20 -13.80 13.18 4.55
C HIS A 20 -14.68 12.92 3.32
N ASN A 21 -15.91 12.42 3.51
CA ASN A 21 -16.86 12.05 2.45
C ASN A 21 -16.37 10.91 1.53
N TYR A 22 -15.43 10.10 1.99
CA TYR A 22 -14.91 8.94 1.27
C TYR A 22 -14.96 7.69 2.14
N LYS A 23 -15.32 6.55 1.53
CA LYS A 23 -15.39 5.25 2.23
C LYS A 23 -14.01 4.58 2.18
N HIS A 24 -13.39 4.38 3.34
CA HIS A 24 -12.08 3.77 3.52
C HIS A 24 -12.18 2.40 4.21
N LEU A 25 -11.39 1.44 3.75
CA LEU A 25 -11.27 0.12 4.38
C LEU A 25 -10.33 0.19 5.59
N GLU A 26 -10.89 0.16 6.80
CA GLU A 26 -10.11 0.18 8.05
C GLU A 26 -9.42 -1.16 8.31
N TRP A 27 -10.16 -2.26 8.12
CA TRP A 27 -9.61 -3.62 8.20
C TRP A 27 -10.43 -4.63 7.39
N ILE A 28 -9.79 -5.76 7.09
CA ILE A 28 -10.39 -6.90 6.40
C ILE A 28 -9.94 -8.20 7.06
N SER A 29 -10.87 -9.13 7.21
CA SER A 29 -10.62 -10.50 7.63
C SER A 29 -10.76 -11.41 6.41
N VAL A 30 -9.74 -12.24 6.17
CA VAL A 30 -9.70 -13.16 5.04
C VAL A 30 -9.40 -14.57 5.51
N ARG A 31 -9.99 -15.55 4.83
CA ARG A 31 -9.70 -16.96 5.02
C ARG A 31 -8.68 -17.42 3.98
N ARG A 32 -7.63 -18.11 4.41
CA ARG A 32 -6.64 -18.74 3.53
C ARG A 32 -6.91 -20.24 3.36
N ASP A 33 -6.16 -20.90 2.49
CA ASP A 33 -6.32 -22.33 2.18
C ASP A 33 -6.09 -23.31 3.34
N ASP A 34 -5.56 -22.85 4.47
CA ASP A 34 -5.50 -23.59 5.73
C ASP A 34 -6.75 -23.41 6.60
N ASP A 35 -7.80 -22.82 6.05
CA ASP A 35 -9.04 -22.42 6.71
C ASP A 35 -8.85 -21.44 7.87
N LYS A 36 -7.64 -20.91 8.09
CA LYS A 36 -7.38 -19.92 9.12
C LYS A 36 -7.81 -18.54 8.65
N ILE A 37 -8.34 -17.78 9.60
CA ILE A 37 -8.76 -16.39 9.38
C ILE A 37 -7.62 -15.47 9.80
N TYR A 38 -7.30 -14.53 8.92
CA TYR A 38 -6.27 -13.52 9.10
C TYR A 38 -6.90 -12.15 8.99
N LYS A 39 -6.57 -11.27 9.94
CA LYS A 39 -7.05 -9.90 9.98
C LYS A 39 -5.93 -8.96 9.55
N PHE A 40 -6.22 -8.11 8.56
CA PHE A 40 -5.33 -7.07 8.05
C PHE A 40 -5.96 -5.72 8.32
N LYS A 41 -5.21 -4.80 8.95
CA LYS A 41 -5.59 -3.39 9.02
C LYS A 41 -4.98 -2.64 7.83
N GLU A 42 -5.45 -1.42 7.56
CA GLU A 42 -4.88 -0.56 6.51
C GLU A 42 -3.34 -0.45 6.59
N GLY A 43 -2.80 -0.28 7.80
CA GLY A 43 -1.34 -0.21 8.03
C GLY A 43 -0.57 -1.51 7.70
N ASP A 44 -1.25 -2.64 7.66
CA ASP A 44 -0.67 -3.93 7.27
C ASP A 44 -0.67 -4.14 5.75
N PHE A 45 -1.40 -3.31 4.99
CA PHE A 45 -1.56 -3.54 3.55
C PHE A 45 -0.23 -3.49 2.81
N LYS A 46 0.71 -2.62 3.19
CA LYS A 46 2.08 -2.62 2.63
C LYS A 46 2.80 -3.97 2.73
N ARG A 47 2.35 -4.87 3.61
CA ARG A 47 2.90 -6.21 3.81
C ARG A 47 2.15 -7.30 3.03
N LEU A 48 1.00 -6.97 2.42
CA LEU A 48 0.28 -7.89 1.55
C LEU A 48 1.13 -8.19 0.32
N ARG A 49 1.18 -9.47 -0.05
CA ARG A 49 1.86 -9.89 -1.27
C ARG A 49 0.99 -9.56 -2.47
N LEU A 50 1.62 -9.36 -3.63
CA LEU A 50 0.89 -9.15 -4.88
C LEU A 50 -0.11 -10.28 -5.20
N GLN A 51 0.19 -11.51 -4.79
CA GLN A 51 -0.72 -12.65 -4.94
C GLN A 51 -1.96 -12.53 -4.05
N ASP A 52 -1.81 -12.06 -2.82
CA ASP A 52 -2.93 -11.86 -1.90
C ASP A 52 -3.92 -10.83 -2.49
N ILE A 53 -3.41 -9.80 -3.18
CA ILE A 53 -4.22 -8.80 -3.91
C ILE A 53 -4.92 -9.43 -5.10
N LYS A 54 -4.21 -10.25 -5.89
CA LYS A 54 -4.80 -10.96 -7.03
C LYS A 54 -5.92 -11.87 -6.60
N ASP A 55 -5.74 -12.60 -5.49
CA ASP A 55 -6.77 -13.47 -4.93
C ASP A 55 -8.00 -12.66 -4.50
N MET A 56 -7.82 -11.55 -3.77
CA MET A 56 -8.92 -10.65 -3.38
C MET A 56 -9.67 -10.06 -4.58
N LEU A 57 -8.95 -9.61 -5.61
CA LEU A 57 -9.55 -9.12 -6.86
C LEU A 57 -10.32 -10.22 -7.59
N LEU A 58 -9.77 -11.44 -7.62
CA LEU A 58 -10.43 -12.58 -8.24
C LEU A 58 -11.75 -12.92 -7.53
N LEU A 59 -11.77 -12.88 -6.19
CA LEU A 59 -13.00 -13.07 -5.41
C LEU A 59 -14.06 -12.03 -5.75
N LEU A 60 -13.65 -10.77 -5.95
CA LEU A 60 -14.54 -9.68 -6.33
C LEU A 60 -15.13 -9.89 -7.74
N VAL A 61 -14.29 -10.21 -8.73
CA VAL A 61 -14.71 -10.43 -10.12
C VAL A 61 -15.59 -11.68 -10.26
N GLN A 62 -15.31 -12.73 -9.49
CA GLN A 62 -16.11 -13.96 -9.49
C GLN A 62 -17.43 -13.83 -8.73
N GLY A 63 -17.69 -12.70 -8.04
CA GLY A 63 -18.88 -12.52 -7.23
C GLY A 63 -18.93 -13.39 -5.97
N LYS A 64 -17.79 -13.93 -5.51
CA LYS A 64 -17.67 -14.83 -4.35
C LYS A 64 -17.68 -14.10 -3.00
N LEU A 65 -18.16 -12.86 -2.97
CA LEU A 65 -18.27 -12.01 -1.79
C LEU A 65 -19.70 -11.98 -1.27
N SER A 66 -20.39 -13.13 -1.26
CA SER A 66 -21.82 -13.25 -0.94
C SER A 66 -22.19 -12.73 0.44
N ASN A 67 -21.23 -12.74 1.37
CA ASN A 67 -21.33 -12.20 2.72
C ASN A 67 -21.34 -10.66 2.80
N LEU A 68 -20.94 -9.96 1.74
CA LEU A 68 -20.86 -8.50 1.71
C LEU A 68 -22.05 -7.87 0.98
N THR A 69 -22.53 -6.75 1.49
CA THR A 69 -23.53 -5.89 0.85
C THR A 69 -22.98 -5.24 -0.43
N VAL A 70 -23.88 -4.73 -1.28
CA VAL A 70 -23.49 -4.05 -2.54
C VAL A 70 -22.59 -2.84 -2.27
N GLU A 71 -22.90 -2.06 -1.23
CA GLU A 71 -22.10 -0.90 -0.83
C GLU A 71 -20.71 -1.29 -0.33
N GLU A 72 -20.61 -2.34 0.48
CA GLU A 72 -19.33 -2.85 0.98
C GLU A 72 -18.47 -3.37 -0.17
N ARG A 73 -19.05 -4.11 -1.12
CA ARG A 73 -18.33 -4.57 -2.32
C ARG A 73 -17.83 -3.40 -3.16
N PHE A 74 -18.63 -2.35 -3.31
CA PHE A 74 -18.23 -1.16 -4.05
C PHE A 74 -17.05 -0.44 -3.37
N ALA A 75 -17.16 -0.15 -2.07
CA ALA A 75 -16.09 0.49 -1.31
C ALA A 75 -14.83 -0.39 -1.23
N PHE A 76 -14.99 -1.71 -1.13
CA PHE A 76 -13.87 -2.66 -1.18
C PHE A 76 -13.16 -2.63 -2.54
N ASN A 77 -13.90 -2.62 -3.65
CA ASN A 77 -13.34 -2.48 -5.01
C ASN A 77 -12.53 -1.19 -5.15
N VAL A 78 -13.09 -0.08 -4.68
CA VAL A 78 -12.44 1.23 -4.67
C VAL A 78 -11.13 1.18 -3.86
N SER A 79 -11.17 0.56 -2.68
CA SER A 79 -10.01 0.41 -1.80
C SER A 79 -8.90 -0.44 -2.45
N LEU A 80 -9.24 -1.58 -3.07
CA LEU A 80 -8.28 -2.42 -3.79
C LEU A 80 -7.63 -1.68 -4.98
N ARG A 81 -8.40 -0.84 -5.69
CA ARG A 81 -7.87 -0.02 -6.78
C ARG A 81 -6.86 1.00 -6.29
N MET A 82 -7.15 1.67 -5.18
CA MET A 82 -6.24 2.62 -4.54
C MET A 82 -4.97 1.93 -4.05
N PHE A 83 -5.11 0.76 -3.42
CA PHE A 83 -3.98 -0.01 -2.94
C PHE A 83 -3.05 -0.48 -4.08
N THR A 84 -3.63 -1.01 -5.16
CA THR A 84 -2.86 -1.41 -6.35
C THR A 84 -2.07 -0.25 -6.95
N ARG A 85 -2.69 0.95 -7.02
CA ARG A 85 -2.01 2.16 -7.48
C ARG A 85 -0.85 2.54 -6.56
N SER A 86 -1.04 2.48 -5.24
CA SER A 86 0.01 2.78 -4.26
C SER A 86 1.22 1.87 -4.45
N ILE A 87 1.02 0.56 -4.62
CA ILE A 87 2.11 -0.40 -4.85
C ILE A 87 2.86 -0.11 -6.16
N VAL A 88 2.13 0.20 -7.24
CA VAL A 88 2.75 0.52 -8.53
C VAL A 88 3.62 1.78 -8.41
N ILE A 89 3.15 2.80 -7.69
CA ILE A 89 3.92 4.02 -7.43
C ILE A 89 5.17 3.71 -6.60
N GLN A 90 5.02 2.96 -5.50
CA GLN A 90 6.15 2.56 -4.64
C GLN A 90 7.25 1.86 -5.44
N ARG A 91 6.90 0.86 -6.26
CA ARG A 91 7.88 0.16 -7.10
C ARG A 91 8.60 1.09 -8.08
N ARG A 92 7.86 2.01 -8.72
CA ARG A 92 8.47 2.99 -9.63
C ARG A 92 9.42 3.95 -8.91
N VAL A 93 9.08 4.34 -7.69
CA VAL A 93 9.96 5.18 -6.86
C VAL A 93 11.22 4.41 -6.46
N GLU A 94 11.09 3.15 -6.04
CA GLU A 94 12.23 2.27 -5.74
C GLU A 94 13.15 2.10 -6.97
N ASP A 95 12.59 1.78 -8.14
CA ASP A 95 13.34 1.64 -9.39
C ASP A 95 14.06 2.95 -9.77
N LEU A 96 13.39 4.09 -9.59
CA LEU A 96 13.99 5.41 -9.87
C LEU A 96 15.14 5.71 -8.91
N GLN A 97 14.99 5.42 -7.62
CA GLN A 97 16.04 5.59 -6.61
C GLN A 97 17.28 4.76 -6.97
N LEU A 98 17.10 3.49 -7.33
CA LEU A 98 18.20 2.64 -7.81
C LEU A 98 18.86 3.20 -9.08
N GLY A 99 18.07 3.73 -10.01
CA GLY A 99 18.58 4.39 -11.21
C GLY A 99 19.43 5.61 -10.90
N VAL A 100 18.99 6.45 -9.96
CA VAL A 100 19.74 7.62 -9.48
C VAL A 100 21.04 7.19 -8.82
N GLU A 101 21.00 6.21 -7.90
CA GLU A 101 22.20 5.69 -7.23
C GLU A 101 23.21 5.12 -8.23
N SER A 102 22.75 4.34 -9.21
CA SER A 102 23.60 3.82 -10.29
C SER A 102 24.23 4.94 -11.12
N TYR A 103 23.47 5.99 -11.43
CA TYR A 103 23.95 7.12 -12.21
C TYR A 103 25.01 7.94 -11.44
N GLN A 104 24.76 8.21 -10.16
CA GLN A 104 25.71 8.87 -9.25
C GLN A 104 27.02 8.09 -9.15
N LYS A 105 26.95 6.76 -9.00
CA LYS A 105 28.13 5.88 -8.94
C LYS A 105 28.95 5.95 -10.21
N ARG A 106 28.32 5.97 -11.39
CA ARG A 106 29.01 6.09 -12.69
C ARG A 106 29.75 7.42 -12.84
N LEU A 107 29.24 8.49 -12.24
CA LEU A 107 29.85 9.82 -12.25
C LEU A 107 30.81 10.07 -11.07
N ASN A 108 31.07 9.06 -10.22
CA ASN A 108 31.84 9.20 -8.98
C ASN A 108 31.34 10.33 -8.05
N LEU A 109 30.04 10.62 -8.08
CA LEU A 109 29.43 11.61 -7.19
C LEU A 109 29.21 10.97 -5.82
N THR A 110 29.92 11.44 -4.80
CA THR A 110 29.64 11.12 -3.41
C THR A 110 28.37 11.85 -2.94
N LYS A 111 27.67 11.29 -1.95
CA LYS A 111 26.51 11.98 -1.35
C LYS A 111 26.95 13.40 -0.95
N PRO A 112 26.25 14.45 -1.42
CA PRO A 112 26.58 15.81 -1.01
C PRO A 112 26.44 15.90 0.50
N ASP A 113 27.44 16.52 1.14
CA ASP A 113 27.39 16.78 2.57
C ASP A 113 26.25 17.78 2.83
N THR A 114 25.16 17.29 3.41
CA THR A 114 24.00 18.12 3.78
C THR A 114 24.34 19.07 4.93
N TYR A 115 25.49 18.89 5.59
CA TYR A 115 25.95 19.74 6.68
C TYR A 115 26.66 20.98 6.13
N GLN A 116 25.88 21.94 5.65
CA GLN A 116 26.39 23.19 5.10
C GLN A 116 26.69 24.21 6.23
N HIS A 117 27.84 24.05 6.92
CA HIS A 117 28.33 25.01 7.94
C HIS A 117 28.65 26.41 7.34
N ASN A 118 28.69 26.54 6.01
CA ASN A 118 29.13 27.76 5.31
C ASN A 118 28.00 28.73 4.93
N LEU A 119 26.75 28.47 5.30
CA LEU A 119 25.67 29.45 5.16
C LEU A 119 25.84 30.54 6.23
N LYS A 120 26.65 31.56 5.92
CA LYS A 120 26.67 32.81 6.71
C LYS A 120 25.23 33.32 6.79
N ARG A 121 24.69 33.35 8.02
CA ARG A 121 23.42 33.96 8.37
C ARG A 121 23.41 35.40 7.85
N ARG A 122 22.76 35.65 6.72
CA ARG A 122 22.48 37.02 6.28
C ARG A 122 21.40 37.58 7.19
N GLU A 123 21.65 38.76 7.73
CA GLU A 123 20.67 39.49 8.54
C GLU A 123 19.40 39.70 7.71
N ALA A 124 18.25 39.46 8.34
CA ALA A 124 16.96 39.66 7.71
C ALA A 124 16.83 41.14 7.32
N TYR A 125 16.30 41.42 6.14
CA TYR A 125 15.97 42.78 5.73
C TYR A 125 14.95 43.34 6.72
N THR A 126 15.39 44.26 7.59
CA THR A 126 14.51 45.06 8.42
C THR A 126 13.75 46.05 7.54
N THR A 127 12.42 46.03 7.63
CA THR A 127 11.55 47.12 7.18
C THR A 127 11.23 47.98 8.39
#